data_AF-A0A3B9A950-F1
#
_entry.id   AF-A0A3B9A950-F1
#
_cell.length_a   1.000
_cell.length_b   1.000
_cell.length_c   1.000
_cell.angle_alpha   90.00
_cell.angle_beta   90.00
_cell.angle_gamma   90.00
#
_symmetry.space_group_name_H-M   'P 1'
#
loop_
_entity.id
_entity.type
_entity.pdbx_description
1 polymer ?
#
loop_
_entity_poly.entity_id
_entity_poly.type
_entity_poly.pdbx_seq_one_letter_code
_entity_poly.pdbx_strand_id
1 'polypeptide(L)' 'MAIEDTRREYDYGELSEASLEDCPFDQFQLWLDQACASSIKDPTAMTVSTIDKTGRPWHRAVLLKGFDQR' A
#
# COMPACT_ATOMS: atom_id res chain seq x y z
N MET A 1 -3.92 -12.27 -28.29
CA MET A 1 -4.13 -12.24 -26.83
C MET A 1 -5.24 -11.24 -26.60
N ALA A 2 -6.45 -11.72 -26.34
CA ALA A 2 -7.62 -10.87 -26.16
C ALA A 2 -7.61 -10.31 -24.73
N ILE A 3 -8.21 -9.13 -24.51
CA ILE A 3 -8.19 -8.46 -23.19
C ILE A 3 -8.83 -9.36 -22.11
N GLU A 4 -9.79 -10.20 -22.51
CA GLU A 4 -10.46 -11.20 -21.66
C GLU A 4 -9.52 -12.25 -21.04
N ASP A 5 -8.40 -12.60 -21.69
CA ASP A 5 -7.37 -13.50 -21.15
C ASP A 5 -6.56 -12.87 -19.99
N THR A 6 -6.73 -11.57 -19.73
CA THR A 6 -5.98 -10.85 -18.68
C THR A 6 -6.73 -10.80 -17.35
N ARG A 7 -7.88 -11.47 -17.24
CA ARG A 7 -8.68 -11.51 -16.01
C ARG A 7 -7.91 -12.27 -14.92
N ARG A 8 -7.27 -11.53 -14.03
CA ARG A 8 -6.76 -12.08 -12.77
C ARG A 8 -7.93 -12.36 -11.84
N GLU A 9 -8.00 -13.57 -11.32
CA GLU A 9 -8.80 -13.87 -10.15
C GLU A 9 -8.12 -13.20 -8.95
N TYR A 10 -8.87 -12.37 -8.24
CA TYR A 10 -8.42 -11.67 -7.06
C TYR A 10 -8.76 -12.52 -5.83
N ASP A 11 -8.17 -13.70 -5.72
CA ASP A 11 -8.25 -14.56 -4.52
C ASP A 11 -7.32 -14.01 -3.41
N TYR A 12 -7.51 -12.74 -3.07
CA TYR A 12 -6.84 -12.10 -1.95
C TYR A 12 -7.72 -12.21 -0.70
N GLY A 13 -7.10 -12.08 0.48
CA GLY A 13 -7.82 -12.13 1.75
C GLY A 13 -8.97 -11.11 1.84
N GLU A 14 -9.98 -11.44 2.63
CA GLU A 14 -11.11 -10.56 2.88
C GLU A 14 -10.75 -9.48 3.91
N LEU A 15 -11.28 -8.26 3.71
CA LEU A 15 -11.19 -7.17 4.68
C LEU A 15 -12.58 -6.90 5.25
N SER A 16 -12.74 -7.09 6.55
CA SER A 16 -13.96 -6.78 7.29
C SER A 16 -13.67 -5.80 8.43
N GLU A 17 -14.69 -5.07 8.90
CA GLU A 17 -14.53 -4.19 10.07
C GLU A 17 -14.06 -4.97 11.30
N ALA A 18 -14.53 -6.20 11.47
CA ALA A 18 -14.14 -7.07 12.57
C ALA A 18 -12.68 -7.56 12.49
N SER A 19 -12.03 -7.44 11.33
CA SER A 19 -10.63 -7.81 11.14
C SER A 19 -9.67 -6.62 11.20
N LEU A 20 -10.18 -5.41 11.48
CA LEU A 20 -9.35 -4.22 11.61
C LEU A 20 -8.86 -4.05 13.05
N GLU A 21 -7.61 -3.62 13.19
CA GLU A 21 -7.07 -3.13 14.45
C GLU A 21 -7.69 -1.77 14.80
N ASP A 22 -7.90 -1.50 16.09
CA ASP A 22 -8.44 -0.23 16.58
C ASP A 22 -7.50 0.95 16.30
N CYS A 23 -6.19 0.69 16.29
CA CYS A 23 -5.16 1.68 16.00
C CYS A 23 -4.74 1.61 14.53
N PRO A 24 -4.78 2.73 13.77
CA PRO A 24 -4.37 2.72 12.36
C PRO A 24 -2.86 2.45 12.18
N PHE A 25 -2.03 2.76 13.17
CA PHE A 25 -0.61 2.43 13.13
C PHE A 25 -0.36 0.93 13.29
N ASP A 26 -1.11 0.27 14.16
CA ASP A 26 -1.04 -1.18 14.35
C ASP A 26 -1.57 -1.90 13.11
N GLN A 27 -2.66 -1.40 12.52
CA GLN A 27 -3.19 -1.91 11.24
C GLN A 27 -2.17 -1.79 10.10
N PHE A 28 -1.49 -0.64 10.01
CA PHE A 28 -0.48 -0.41 8.99
C PHE A 28 0.75 -1.32 9.20
N GLN A 29 1.21 -1.47 10.44
CA GLN A 29 2.30 -2.38 10.79
C GLN A 29 1.97 -3.82 10.36
N LEU A 30 0.76 -4.30 10.68
CA LEU A 30 0.28 -5.62 10.30
C LEU A 30 0.34 -5.83 8.78
N TRP A 31 -0.15 -4.88 7.99
CA TRP A 31 -0.10 -4.98 6.52
C TRP A 31 1.31 -4.89 5.96
N LEU A 32 2.17 -4.05 6.53
CA LEU A 32 3.57 -3.95 6.10
C LEU A 32 4.32 -5.25 6.36
N ASP A 33 4.09 -5.90 7.51
CA ASP A 33 4.70 -7.19 7.85
C ASP A 33 4.22 -8.29 6.90
N GLN A 34 2.92 -8.35 6.61
CA GLN A 34 2.36 -9.27 5.63
C GLN A 34 2.95 -9.06 4.23
N ALA A 35 3.09 -7.80 3.79
CA ALA A 35 3.71 -7.47 2.52
C ALA A 35 5.19 -7.90 2.47
N CYS A 36 5.94 -7.68 3.55
CA CYS A 36 7.34 -8.09 3.67
C CYS A 36 7.52 -9.61 3.71
N ALA A 37 6.56 -10.35 4.28
CA ALA A 37 6.55 -11.82 4.30
C ALA A 37 6.08 -12.46 2.98
N SER A 38 5.46 -11.68 2.09
CA SER A 38 4.95 -12.12 0.80
C SER A 38 6.02 -12.08 -0.30
N SER A 39 5.65 -12.51 -1.52
CA SER A 39 6.50 -12.41 -2.72
C SER A 39 6.41 -11.07 -3.45
N ILE A 40 5.77 -10.05 -2.85
CA ILE A 40 5.66 -8.71 -3.42
C ILE A 40 7.04 -8.07 -3.54
N LYS A 41 7.32 -7.47 -4.70
CA LYS A 41 8.55 -6.70 -4.92
C LYS A 41 8.43 -5.33 -4.27
N ASP A 42 9.52 -4.90 -3.63
CA ASP A 42 9.64 -3.59 -3.00
C ASP A 42 8.46 -3.26 -2.07
N PRO A 43 8.18 -4.06 -1.02
CA PRO A 43 7.01 -3.89 -0.15
C PRO A 43 6.99 -2.54 0.59
N THR A 44 8.14 -1.87 0.68
CA THR A 44 8.27 -0.53 1.27
C THR A 44 8.15 0.60 0.25
N ALA A 45 7.93 0.31 -1.03
CA ALA A 45 7.79 1.34 -2.05
C ALA A 45 6.45 2.08 -1.89
N MET A 46 6.51 3.40 -1.91
CA MET A 46 5.35 4.27 -1.78
C MET A 46 5.37 5.35 -2.86
N THR A 47 4.19 5.83 -3.25
CA THR A 47 4.07 7.01 -4.12
C THR A 47 3.74 8.23 -3.27
N VAL A 48 4.64 9.20 -3.23
CA VAL A 48 4.44 10.47 -2.53
C VAL A 48 4.02 11.52 -3.53
N SER A 49 2.83 12.09 -3.31
CA SER A 49 2.29 13.20 -4.10
C SER A 49 2.44 14.53 -3.35
N THR A 50 2.88 15.56 -4.05
CA THR A 50 3.07 16.92 -3.54
C THR A 50 2.46 17.93 -4.51
N ILE A 51 2.05 19.09 -4.00
CA ILE A 51 1.60 20.22 -4.83
C ILE A 51 2.61 21.36 -4.74
N ASP A 52 2.82 22.05 -5.85
CA ASP A 52 3.58 23.30 -5.85
C ASP A 52 2.69 24.50 -5.48
N LYS A 53 3.28 25.70 -5.42
CA LYS A 53 2.57 26.95 -5.10
C LYS A 53 1.48 27.32 -6.11
N THR A 54 1.49 26.71 -7.29
CA THR A 54 0.50 26.92 -8.35
C THR A 54 -0.59 25.85 -8.36
N GLY A 55 -0.56 24.91 -7.41
CA GLY A 55 -1.52 23.82 -7.29
C GLY A 55 -1.27 22.67 -8.27
N ARG A 56 -0.11 22.62 -8.94
CA ARG A 56 0.21 21.51 -9.85
C ARG A 56 0.65 20.28 -9.04
N PRO A 57 -0.01 19.12 -9.22
CA PRO A 57 0.38 17.91 -8.54
C PRO A 57 1.63 17.30 -9.19
N TRP A 58 2.51 16.76 -8.35
CA TRP A 58 3.67 15.98 -8.75
C TRP A 58 3.76 14.73 -7.87
N HIS A 59 4.18 13.60 -8.43
CA HIS A 59 4.32 12.35 -7.70
C HIS A 59 5.64 11.66 -8.03
N ARG A 60 6.19 10.92 -7.07
CA ARG A 60 7.35 10.05 -7.28
C ARG A 60 7.31 8.82 -6.38
N ALA A 61 7.96 7.76 -6.85
CA ALA A 61 8.23 6.58 -6.04
C ALA A 61 9.35 6.91 -5.02
N VAL A 62 9.15 6.49 -3.77
CA VAL A 62 10.12 6.57 -2.67
C VAL A 62 10.11 5.25 -1.90
N LEU A 63 11.12 5.02 -1.07
CA LEU A 63 11.16 3.88 -0.15
C LEU A 63 10.90 4.35 1.28
N LEU A 64 9.88 3.78 1.92
CA LEU A 64 9.64 3.95 3.34
C LEU A 64 10.82 3.40 4.15
N LYS A 65 11.34 4.21 5.07
CA LYS A 65 12.48 3.83 5.94
C LYS A 65 12.08 3.62 7.40
N GLY A 66 10.95 4.18 7.81
CA GLY A 66 10.40 4.07 9.15
C GLY A 66 9.11 4.87 9.24
N PHE A 67 8.32 4.54 10.24
CA PHE A 67 7.10 5.26 10.62
C PHE A 67 6.94 5.14 12.14
N ASP A 68 6.34 6.15 12.76
CA ASP A 68 6.06 6.19 14.19
C ASP A 68 4.82 7.05 14.45
N GLN A 69 4.38 7.10 15.71
CA GLN A 69 3.21 7.88 16.14
C GLN A 69 3.55 9.35 16.49
N ARG A 70 4.71 9.86 16.10
CA ARG A 70 5.23 11.16 16.58
C ARG A 70 4.96 12.33 15.64
#